data_AF-A0A0A1D1Z2-F1
#
_entry.id   AF-A0A0A1D1Z2-F1
#
_cell.length_a   1.000
_cell.length_b   1.000
_cell.length_c   1.000
_cell.angle_alpha   90.00
_cell.angle_beta   90.00
_cell.angle_gamma   90.00
#
_symmetry.space_group_name_H-M   'P 1'
#
loop_
_entity.id
_entity.type
_entity.pdbx_description
1 polymer ?
#
loop_
_entity_poly.entity_id
_entity_poly.type
_entity_poly.pdbx_seq_one_letter_code
_entity_poly.pdbx_strand_id
1 'polypeptide(L)'
;MKLTIIRGGGIAGIVARTELDAQALPEPAAKAFAQEVARANLDSLPAPADARRWPDAQLYEISVESTEHSFKVRCTDDSMPENVRLLVAWVDSRPERIDSIE
;
A
#
# COMPACT_ATOMS: atom_id res chain seq x y z
N MET A 1 -10.48 -5.67 -7.46
CA MET A 1 -9.09 -5.60 -6.96
C MET A 1 -9.02 -4.42 -6.03
N LYS A 2 -8.60 -4.62 -4.78
CA LYS A 2 -8.58 -3.60 -3.74
C LYS A 2 -7.17 -3.51 -3.16
N LEU A 3 -6.67 -2.30 -2.97
CA LEU A 3 -5.41 -2.02 -2.30
C LEU A 3 -5.72 -1.31 -0.98
N THR A 4 -5.08 -1.76 0.08
CA THR A 4 -5.15 -1.17 1.42
C THR A 4 -3.74 -0.82 1.87
N ILE A 5 -3.52 0.43 2.25
CA ILE A 5 -2.25 0.93 2.79
C ILE A 5 -2.51 1.38 4.22
N ILE A 6 -1.95 0.67 5.18
CA ILE A 6 -1.98 1.04 6.60
C ILE A 6 -0.63 1.66 6.93
N ARG A 7 -0.66 2.90 7.39
CA ARG A 7 0.51 3.65 7.86
C ARG A 7 0.38 3.76 9.38
N GLY A 8 1.21 3.02 10.10
CA GLY A 8 1.27 3.04 11.55
C GLY A 8 2.63 3.56 12.02
N GLY A 9 2.66 4.31 13.11
CA GLY A 9 3.90 4.94 13.60
C GLY A 9 3.86 6.45 13.42
N GLY A 10 4.56 7.15 14.32
CA GLY A 10 4.45 8.59 14.49
C GLY A 10 3.91 8.99 15.87
N ILE A 11 3.77 10.30 16.07
CA ILE A 11 3.43 10.92 17.36
C ILE A 11 2.01 10.48 17.78
N ALA A 12 1.88 9.90 18.98
CA ALA A 12 0.63 9.42 19.60
C ALA A 12 0.03 8.08 19.12
N GLY A 13 0.70 7.31 18.25
CA GLY A 13 0.26 5.95 17.89
C GLY A 13 -0.95 5.88 16.96
N ILE A 14 -1.23 6.97 16.24
CA ILE A 14 -2.31 7.07 15.25
C ILE A 14 -2.04 6.11 14.09
N VAL A 15 -3.08 5.41 13.62
CA VAL A 15 -3.01 4.55 12.45
C VAL A 15 -3.84 5.16 11.33
N ALA A 16 -3.19 5.53 10.22
CA ALA A 16 -3.86 6.02 9.03
C ALA A 16 -4.04 4.87 8.03
N ARG A 17 -5.24 4.72 7.49
CA ARG A 17 -5.61 3.69 6.53
C ARG A 17 -6.10 4.36 5.25
N THR A 18 -5.48 4.00 4.13
CA THR A 18 -5.88 4.45 2.79
C THR A 18 -6.32 3.24 1.99
N GLU A 19 -7.51 3.32 1.40
CA GLU A 19 -8.07 2.27 0.56
C GLU A 19 -8.32 2.77 -0.86
N LEU A 20 -8.06 1.92 -1.85
CA LEU A 20 -8.42 2.16 -3.23
C LEU A 20 -8.99 0.88 -3.84
N ASP A 21 -10.22 0.94 -4.33
CA ASP A 21 -10.89 -0.18 -4.97
C ASP A 21 -11.05 0.06 -6.47
N ALA A 22 -10.64 -0.91 -7.28
CA ALA A 22 -10.84 -0.91 -8.73
C ALA A 22 -12.32 -0.79 -9.12
N GLN A 23 -13.25 -1.28 -8.30
CA GLN A 23 -14.69 -1.15 -8.55
C GLN A 23 -15.22 0.28 -8.38
N ALA A 24 -14.51 1.10 -7.60
CA ALA A 24 -14.83 2.51 -7.42
C ALA A 24 -14.16 3.42 -8.48
N LEU A 25 -13.30 2.85 -9.33
CA LEU A 25 -12.57 3.58 -10.36
C LEU A 25 -13.29 3.53 -11.72
N PRO A 26 -13.22 4.61 -12.52
CA PRO A 26 -13.54 4.55 -13.94
C PRO A 26 -12.68 3.50 -14.66
N GLU A 27 -13.22 2.85 -15.69
CA GLU A 27 -12.53 1.78 -16.46
C GLU A 27 -11.06 2.11 -16.86
N PRO A 28 -10.73 3.30 -17.41
CA PRO A 28 -9.33 3.62 -17.72
C PRO A 28 -8.44 3.72 -16.48
N ALA A 29 -8.98 4.20 -15.36
CA ALA A 29 -8.26 4.28 -14.10
C ALA A 29 -8.10 2.91 -13.44
N ALA A 30 -9.10 2.03 -13.52
CA ALA A 30 -9.01 0.66 -13.06
C ALA A 30 -7.93 -0.13 -13.82
N LYS A 31 -7.79 0.10 -15.14
CA LYS A 31 -6.71 -0.49 -15.94
C LYS A 31 -5.34 0.04 -15.54
N ALA A 32 -5.21 1.36 -15.33
CA ALA A 32 -3.98 1.96 -14.84
C ALA A 32 -3.60 1.42 -13.45
N PHE A 33 -4.59 1.26 -12.56
CA PHE A 33 -4.39 0.68 -11.24
C PHE A 33 -3.83 -0.75 -11.30
N ALA A 34 -4.38 -1.60 -12.18
CA ALA A 34 -3.86 -2.94 -12.42
C ALA A 34 -2.40 -2.93 -12.90
N GLN A 35 -2.06 -2.00 -13.81
CA GLN A 35 -0.69 -1.84 -14.30
C GLN A 35 0.28 -1.38 -13.21
N GLU A 36 -0.15 -0.47 -12.34
CA GLU A 36 0.66 0.03 -11.23
C GLU A 36 0.92 -1.03 -10.18
N VAL A 37 -0.10 -1.83 -9.82
CA VAL A 37 0.06 -2.97 -8.91
C VAL A 37 1.00 -4.03 -9.50
N ALA A 38 0.88 -4.34 -10.80
CA ALA A 38 1.79 -5.26 -11.47
C ALA A 38 3.23 -4.72 -11.52
N ARG A 39 3.40 -3.41 -11.76
CA ARG A 39 4.71 -2.74 -11.75
C ARG A 39 5.38 -2.78 -10.37
N ALA A 40 4.58 -2.68 -9.31
CA ALA A 40 5.06 -2.79 -7.93
C ALA A 40 5.57 -4.19 -7.58
N ASN A 41 5.22 -5.21 -8.39
CA ASN A 41 5.74 -6.57 -8.30
C ASN A 41 5.71 -7.12 -6.86
N LEU A 42 4.62 -6.86 -6.13
CA LEU A 42 4.49 -7.14 -4.69
C LEU A 42 4.62 -8.62 -4.37
N ASP A 43 4.30 -9.48 -5.33
CA ASP A 43 4.42 -10.93 -5.31
C ASP A 43 5.88 -11.43 -5.29
N SER A 44 6.78 -10.65 -5.89
CA SER A 44 8.21 -10.96 -5.94
C SER A 44 9.00 -10.44 -4.74
N LEU A 45 8.37 -9.63 -3.89
CA LEU A 45 9.04 -9.04 -2.75
C LEU A 45 9.32 -10.12 -1.71
N PRO A 46 10.55 -10.14 -1.13
CA PRO A 46 10.86 -11.09 -0.08
C PRO A 46 9.86 -10.90 1.06
N ALA A 47 9.41 -12.03 1.64
CA ALA A 47 8.59 -12.00 2.84
C ALA A 47 9.23 -11.06 3.87
N PRO A 48 8.45 -10.21 4.55
CA PRO A 48 9.00 -9.14 5.37
C PRO A 48 9.96 -9.73 6.38
N ALA A 49 11.26 -9.48 6.18
CA ALA A 49 12.26 -9.73 7.20
C ALA A 49 11.83 -8.91 8.40
N ASP A 50 11.63 -9.54 9.56
CA ASP A 50 11.11 -8.91 10.78
C ASP A 50 11.59 -7.47 10.87
N ALA A 51 10.73 -6.54 10.42
CA ALA A 51 11.14 -5.17 10.23
C ALA A 51 11.47 -4.68 11.62
N ARG A 52 12.77 -4.47 11.86
CA ARG A 52 13.31 -4.16 13.18
C ARG A 52 12.48 -2.99 13.69
N ARG A 53 11.59 -3.22 14.66
CA ARG A 53 10.63 -2.20 15.14
C ARG A 53 11.44 -1.13 15.85
N TRP A 54 11.81 -0.10 15.11
CA TRP A 54 12.39 1.09 15.69
C TRP A 54 11.22 1.94 16.21
N PRO A 55 11.28 2.44 17.45
CA PRO A 55 10.17 3.20 18.05
C PRO A 55 9.70 4.38 17.20
N ASP A 56 10.63 4.98 16.44
CA ASP A 56 10.38 6.17 15.63
C ASP A 56 10.13 5.87 14.14
N ALA A 57 10.20 4.59 13.72
CA ALA A 57 10.01 4.24 12.32
C ALA A 57 8.53 4.22 11.94
N GLN A 58 8.20 4.94 10.87
CA GLN A 58 6.92 4.79 10.17
C GLN A 58 6.85 3.39 9.55
N LEU A 59 5.84 2.61 9.95
CA LEU A 59 5.53 1.29 9.45
C LEU A 59 4.43 1.39 8.39
N TYR A 60 4.64 0.68 7.29
CA TYR A 60 3.68 0.53 6.21
C TYR A 60 3.29 -0.94 6.10
N GLU A 61 1.99 -1.19 6.11
CA GLU A 61 1.41 -2.47 5.75
C GLU A 61 0.56 -2.28 4.50
N ILE A 62 1.01 -2.88 3.40
CA ILE A 62 0.41 -2.74 2.08
C ILE A 62 -0.17 -4.08 1.70
N SER A 63 -1.48 -4.11 1.45
CA SER A 63 -2.22 -5.32 1.12
C SER A 63 -2.98 -5.15 -0.19
N VAL A 64 -2.84 -6.09 -1.11
CA VAL A 64 -3.63 -6.17 -2.35
C VAL A 64 -4.50 -7.40 -2.29
N GLU A 65 -5.79 -7.22 -2.56
CA GLU A 65 -6.77 -8.28 -2.69
C GLU A 65 -7.35 -8.26 -4.11
N SER A 66 -7.16 -9.35 -4.84
CA SER A 66 -7.80 -9.60 -6.13
C SER A 66 -8.55 -10.95 -6.08
N THR A 67 -9.30 -11.26 -7.14
CA THR A 67 -9.99 -12.55 -7.26
C THR A 67 -9.05 -13.74 -7.32
N GLU A 68 -7.80 -13.53 -7.75
CA GLU A 68 -6.83 -14.60 -7.98
C GLU A 68 -5.67 -14.59 -6.96
N HIS A 69 -5.39 -13.42 -6.37
CA HIS A 69 -4.21 -13.24 -5.52
C HIS A 69 -4.48 -12.31 -4.34
N SER A 70 -3.91 -12.65 -3.19
CA SER A 70 -3.79 -11.74 -2.05
C SER A 70 -2.31 -11.61 -1.68
N PHE A 71 -1.83 -10.36 -1.62
CA PHE A 71 -0.46 -10.05 -1.23
C PHE A 71 -0.47 -9.13 -0.04
N LYS A 72 0.49 -9.33 0.86
CA LYS A 72 0.68 -8.49 2.04
C LYS A 72 2.16 -8.27 2.27
N VAL A 73 2.56 -7.00 2.28
CA VAL A 73 3.95 -6.58 2.47
C VAL A 73 4.01 -5.62 3.64
N ARG A 74 5.02 -5.79 4.48
CA ARG A 74 5.33 -4.89 5.60
C ARG A 74 6.72 -4.30 5.40
N CYS A 75 6.82 -2.98 5.46
CA CYS A 75 8.07 -2.26 5.31
C CYS A 75 8.07 -0.98 6.14
N THR A 76 9.23 -0.35 6.27
CA THR A 76 9.37 1.00 6.83
C THR A 76 9.68 1.98 5.70
N ASP A 77 9.66 3.29 5.98
CA ASP A 77 10.12 4.29 5.01
C ASP A 77 11.55 4.04 4.50
N ASP A 78 12.39 3.38 5.29
CA ASP A 78 13.79 3.07 4.95
C ASP A 78 13.91 1.77 4.13
N SER A 79 13.10 0.75 4.45
CA SER A 79 13.16 -0.56 3.78
C SER A 79 12.21 -0.70 2.58
N MET A 80 11.35 0.28 2.33
CA MET A 80 10.37 0.24 1.24
C MET A 80 11.06 0.30 -0.13
N PRO A 81 10.88 -0.71 -0.99
CA PRO A 81 11.38 -0.71 -2.36
C PRO A 81 10.81 0.46 -3.18
N GLU A 82 11.60 1.00 -4.10
CA GLU A 82 11.21 2.18 -4.90
C GLU A 82 9.92 1.97 -5.70
N ASN A 83 9.75 0.78 -6.28
CA ASN A 83 8.53 0.41 -7.02
C ASN A 83 7.27 0.45 -6.13
N VAL A 84 7.39 0.08 -4.86
CA VAL A 84 6.30 0.19 -3.87
C VAL A 84 6.06 1.65 -3.48
N ARG A 85 7.12 2.45 -3.29
CA ARG A 85 6.97 3.90 -3.00
C ARG A 85 6.21 4.62 -4.13
N LEU A 86 6.51 4.28 -5.37
CA LEU A 86 5.83 4.84 -6.54
C LEU A 86 4.35 4.43 -6.58
N LEU A 87 4.01 3.18 -6.22
CA LEU A 87 2.62 2.74 -6.09
C LEU A 87 1.88 3.53 -5.00
N VAL A 88 2.49 3.68 -3.81
CA VAL A 88 1.90 4.45 -2.70
C VAL A 88 1.65 5.90 -3.14
N ALA A 89 2.65 6.55 -3.75
CA ALA A 89 2.52 7.91 -4.26
C ALA A 89 1.44 8.03 -5.35
N TRP A 90 1.31 7.03 -6.21
CA TRP A 90 0.25 6.99 -7.23
C TRP A 90 -1.13 6.95 -6.58
N VAL A 91 -1.33 6.09 -5.57
CA VAL A 91 -2.59 6.01 -4.79
C VAL A 91 -2.88 7.32 -4.07
N ASP A 92 -1.85 7.93 -3.47
CA ASP A 92 -1.95 9.23 -2.80
C ASP A 92 -2.20 10.40 -3.76
N SER A 93 -2.13 10.19 -5.07
CA SER A 93 -2.56 11.16 -6.09
C SER A 93 -4.01 10.96 -6.55
N ARG A 94 -4.65 9.84 -6.17
CA ARG A 94 -6.02 9.51 -6.57
C ARG A 94 -7.04 10.26 -5.70
N PRO A 95 -8.01 10.97 -6.30
CA PRO A 95 -9.14 11.53 -5.56
C PRO A 95 -10.13 10.46 -5.11
N GLU A 96 -10.12 9.26 -5.73
CA GLU A 96 -11.04 8.18 -5.41
C GLU A 96 -10.60 7.33 -4.20
N ARG A 97 -9.47 7.68 -3.57
CA ARG A 97 -9.01 7.01 -2.35
C ARG A 97 -9.93 7.31 -1.18
N ILE A 98 -10.02 6.37 -0.26
CA ILE A 98 -10.74 6.52 1.00
C ILE A 98 -9.69 6.52 2.12
N ASP A 99 -9.58 7.64 2.82
CA ASP A 99 -8.71 7.78 3.98
C ASP A 99 -9.53 7.65 5.28
N SER A 100 -9.07 6.83 6.21
CA SER A 100 -9.63 6.67 7.55
C SER A 100 -8.52 6.68 8.62
N ILE A 101 -8.87 7.07 9.83
CA ILE A 101 -7.96 7.12 10.99
C ILE A 101 -8.54 6.21 12.07
N GLU A 102 -7.72 5.29 12.58
CA GLU A 102 -8.03 4.37 13.69
C GLU A 102 -7.25 4.73 14.96
#